data_AF-A0AAN8CBQ8-F1
#
_entry.id   AF-A0AAN8CBQ8-F1
#
_cell.length_a   1.000
_cell.length_b   1.000
_cell.length_c   1.000
_cell.angle_alpha   90.00
_cell.angle_beta   90.00
_cell.angle_gamma   90.00
#
_symmetry.space_group_name_H-M   'P 1'
#
loop_
_entity.id
_entity.type
_entity.pdbx_description
1 polymer ?
#
loop_
_entity_poly.entity_id
_entity_poly.type
_entity_poly.pdbx_seq_one_letter_code
_entity_poly.pdbx_strand_id
1 'polypeptide(L)'
;MSALGSRLPAETLTRCSSDLISDLLEVKGKDILYVGDHIFGDILKSKKRQGWKTFLIVPELNKELLIWDKKQSMFEELKRLDFFLAELYKHLDGCSQECPDIIAIQTRMKVLTHRMDMSYGQMGSLLRSGSSQMLFASQMLRYADLYSATCLNLLHYPFNYHFMAPPVLMPHESKLRC
;
A
#
# COMPACT_ATOMS: atom_id res chain seq x y z
N MET A 1 16.39 -9.82 42.40
CA MET A 1 15.39 -10.90 42.55
C MET A 1 14.02 -10.35 42.20
N SER A 2 13.56 -10.56 40.97
CA SER A 2 12.15 -10.49 40.59
C SER A 2 11.96 -11.52 39.48
N ALA A 3 11.04 -12.44 39.71
CA ALA A 3 11.02 -13.78 39.12
C ALA A 3 10.89 -13.79 37.59
N LEU A 4 11.88 -14.36 36.91
CA LEU A 4 11.63 -15.04 35.63
C LEU A 4 10.81 -16.29 35.96
N GLY A 5 9.49 -16.15 35.85
CA GLY A 5 8.55 -17.26 35.89
C GLY A 5 8.91 -18.25 34.79
N SER A 6 9.11 -19.50 35.18
CA SER A 6 9.27 -20.65 34.30
C SER A 6 8.12 -20.72 33.29
N ARG A 7 8.45 -21.08 32.04
CA ARG A 7 7.49 -21.31 30.94
C ARG A 7 6.38 -22.27 31.40
N LEU A 8 5.21 -21.72 31.71
CA LEU A 8 4.00 -22.49 31.97
C LEU A 8 3.18 -22.60 30.67
N PRO A 9 2.71 -23.80 30.28
CA PRO A 9 2.26 -24.07 28.91
C PRO A 9 0.91 -23.44 28.51
N ALA A 10 0.26 -22.66 29.36
CA ALA A 10 -1.05 -22.07 29.05
C ALA A 10 -1.46 -20.91 29.99
N GLU A 11 -0.64 -19.88 30.13
CA GLU A 11 -1.06 -18.65 30.82
C GLU A 11 -1.61 -17.61 29.83
N THR A 12 -2.83 -17.14 30.07
CA THR A 12 -3.43 -16.02 29.33
C THR A 12 -2.87 -14.71 29.86
N LEU A 13 -1.96 -14.10 29.11
CA LEU A 13 -1.42 -12.78 29.43
C LEU A 13 -2.38 -11.67 29.02
N THR A 14 -2.85 -10.86 29.98
CA THR A 14 -3.71 -9.70 29.69
C THR A 14 -2.90 -8.40 29.76
N ARG A 15 -3.02 -7.54 28.74
CA ARG A 15 -2.41 -6.19 28.70
C ARG A 15 -0.87 -6.17 28.71
N CYS A 16 -0.23 -7.08 27.96
CA CYS A 16 1.23 -7.09 27.80
C CYS A 16 1.75 -6.03 26.82
N SER A 17 2.93 -5.50 27.13
CA SER A 17 3.74 -4.68 26.20
C SER A 17 4.36 -5.58 25.14
N SER A 18 4.68 -5.01 23.98
CA SER A 18 5.47 -5.67 22.93
C SER A 18 6.87 -6.09 23.40
N ASP A 19 7.43 -5.37 24.37
CA ASP A 19 8.76 -5.68 24.93
C ASP A 19 8.74 -7.01 25.69
N LEU A 20 7.68 -7.25 26.48
CA LEU A 20 7.48 -8.50 27.22
C LEU A 20 7.39 -9.72 26.29
N ILE A 21 6.77 -9.57 25.12
CA ILE A 21 6.71 -10.65 24.12
C ILE A 21 8.09 -10.96 23.57
N SER A 22 8.89 -9.92 23.29
CA SER A 22 10.25 -10.08 22.77
C SER A 22 11.16 -10.73 23.81
N ASP A 23 11.02 -10.35 25.09
CA ASP A 23 11.78 -10.92 26.20
C ASP A 23 11.37 -12.37 26.51
N LEU A 24 10.06 -12.67 26.48
CA LEU A 24 9.54 -14.01 26.76
C LEU A 24 9.94 -15.03 25.68
N LEU A 25 9.94 -14.59 24.42
CA LEU A 25 10.27 -15.43 23.28
C LEU A 25 11.78 -15.38 22.91
N GLU A 26 12.56 -14.52 23.57
CA GLU A 26 14.00 -14.31 23.31
C GLU A 26 14.33 -14.04 21.83
N VAL A 27 13.42 -13.38 21.11
CA VAL A 27 13.55 -13.08 19.67
C VAL A 27 13.71 -11.58 19.43
N LYS A 28 14.49 -11.24 18.40
CA LYS A 28 14.67 -9.85 17.97
C LYS A 28 13.55 -9.44 17.02
N GLY A 29 13.26 -8.14 16.96
CA GLY A 29 12.11 -7.64 16.20
C GLY A 29 12.04 -8.11 14.74
N LYS A 30 13.17 -8.22 14.02
CA LYS A 30 13.20 -8.65 12.61
C LYS A 30 12.84 -10.14 12.39
N ASP A 31 12.82 -10.93 13.46
CA ASP A 31 12.50 -12.36 13.44
C ASP A 31 11.01 -12.61 13.72
N ILE A 32 10.28 -11.58 14.18
CA ILE A 32 8.85 -11.63 14.44
C ILE A 32 8.10 -11.12 13.21
N LEU A 33 7.17 -11.93 12.69
CA LEU A 33 6.16 -11.50 11.72
C LEU A 33 4.84 -11.26 12.45
N TYR A 34 4.44 -9.99 12.54
CA TYR A 34 3.18 -9.59 13.14
C TYR A 34 2.09 -9.47 12.08
N VAL A 35 1.00 -10.20 12.29
CA VAL A 35 -0.16 -10.26 11.40
C VAL A 35 -1.32 -9.51 12.04
N GLY A 36 -1.87 -8.52 11.34
CA GLY A 36 -3.00 -7.73 11.83
C GLY A 36 -3.74 -7.02 10.71
N ASP A 37 -4.92 -6.50 11.01
CA ASP A 37 -5.81 -5.77 10.09
C ASP A 37 -5.79 -4.26 10.36
N HIS A 38 -5.36 -3.83 11.55
CA HIS A 38 -5.40 -2.42 11.93
C HIS A 38 -4.11 -1.67 11.56
N ILE A 39 -4.11 -0.97 10.42
CA ILE A 39 -2.93 -0.26 9.86
C ILE A 39 -2.17 0.61 10.88
N PHE A 40 -2.86 1.34 11.77
CA PHE A 40 -2.20 2.23 12.73
C PHE A 40 -1.72 1.51 13.99
N GLY A 41 -2.58 0.66 14.54
CA GLY A 41 -2.36 0.00 15.83
C GLY A 41 -1.37 -1.14 15.71
N ASP A 42 -1.51 -1.92 14.65
CA ASP A 42 -0.82 -3.19 14.49
C ASP A 42 0.44 -3.01 13.66
N ILE A 43 0.31 -2.34 12.51
CA ILE A 43 1.40 -2.22 11.57
C ILE A 43 2.30 -1.05 11.94
N LEU A 44 1.76 0.17 12.01
CA LEU A 44 2.57 1.38 12.19
C LEU A 44 3.28 1.42 13.55
N LYS A 45 2.62 1.03 14.65
CA LYS A 45 3.27 1.01 15.97
C LYS A 45 4.33 -0.09 16.05
N SER A 46 4.04 -1.31 15.60
CA SER A 46 4.99 -2.43 15.67
C SER A 46 6.21 -2.18 14.79
N LYS A 47 6.02 -1.63 13.59
CA LYS A 47 7.13 -1.29 12.69
C LYS A 47 8.01 -0.17 13.25
N LYS A 48 7.42 0.93 13.73
CA LYS A 48 8.19 2.10 14.21
C LYS A 48 8.84 1.90 15.58
N ARG A 49 8.16 1.22 16.51
CA ARG A 49 8.67 1.07 17.89
C ARG A 49 9.62 -0.10 18.02
N GLN A 50 9.29 -1.23 17.39
CA GLN A 50 9.95 -2.51 17.63
C GLN A 50 10.71 -3.05 16.42
N GLY A 51 10.52 -2.47 15.23
CA GLY A 51 11.16 -2.93 14.00
C GLY A 51 10.69 -4.32 13.56
N TRP A 52 9.46 -4.71 13.94
CA TRP A 52 8.88 -6.00 13.57
C TRP A 52 8.62 -6.10 12.07
N LYS A 53 8.67 -7.33 11.53
CA LYS A 53 8.13 -7.58 10.20
C LYS A 53 6.61 -7.57 10.27
N THR A 54 5.96 -6.96 9.29
CA THR A 54 4.52 -6.71 9.33
C THR A 54 3.79 -7.33 8.15
N PHE A 55 2.65 -7.96 8.44
CA PHE A 55 1.73 -8.50 7.46
C PHE A 55 0.34 -7.88 7.67
N LEU A 56 -0.10 -7.08 6.72
CA LEU A 56 -1.41 -6.42 6.77
C LEU A 56 -2.47 -7.28 6.07
N ILE A 57 -3.56 -7.56 6.78
CA ILE A 57 -4.76 -8.18 6.21
C ILE A 57 -5.73 -7.07 5.78
N VAL A 58 -6.12 -7.05 4.51
CA VAL A 58 -7.11 -6.10 3.95
C VAL A 58 -8.21 -6.89 3.24
N PRO A 59 -9.29 -7.30 3.93
CA PRO A 59 -10.34 -8.16 3.36
C PRO A 59 -10.97 -7.58 2.09
N GLU A 60 -11.10 -6.26 2.00
CA GLU A 60 -11.66 -5.51 0.88
C GLU A 60 -10.84 -5.69 -0.41
N LEU A 61 -9.56 -6.07 -0.29
CA LEU A 61 -8.65 -6.25 -1.42
C LEU A 61 -9.16 -7.28 -2.43
N ASN A 62 -9.88 -8.32 -2.00
CA ASN A 62 -10.46 -9.30 -2.92
C ASN A 62 -11.47 -8.66 -3.88
N LYS A 63 -12.36 -7.81 -3.34
CA LYS A 63 -13.34 -7.08 -4.16
C LYS A 63 -12.64 -6.06 -5.07
N GLU A 64 -11.66 -5.33 -4.53
CA GLU A 64 -10.83 -4.38 -5.28
C GLU A 64 -10.16 -5.03 -6.49
N LEU A 65 -9.51 -6.18 -6.31
CA LEU A 65 -8.81 -6.90 -7.38
C LEU A 65 -9.76 -7.35 -8.49
N LEU A 66 -10.95 -7.84 -8.15
CA LEU A 66 -11.96 -8.25 -9.12
C LEU A 66 -12.48 -7.07 -9.98
N ILE A 67 -12.63 -5.89 -9.37
CA ILE A 67 -13.07 -4.69 -10.08
C ILE A 67 -11.92 -4.14 -10.92
N TRP A 68 -10.71 -4.13 -10.38
CA TRP A 68 -9.49 -3.68 -11.06
C TRP A 68 -9.27 -4.43 -12.37
N ASP A 69 -9.35 -5.76 -12.34
CA ASP A 69 -9.20 -6.62 -13.52
C ASP A 69 -10.23 -6.26 -14.62
N LYS A 70 -11.50 -6.07 -14.23
CA LYS A 70 -12.58 -5.70 -15.17
C LYS A 70 -12.47 -4.29 -15.72
N LYS A 71 -11.84 -3.37 -14.99
CA LYS A 71 -11.83 -1.92 -15.26
C LYS A 71 -10.46 -1.38 -15.69
N GLN A 72 -9.47 -2.26 -15.89
CA GLN A 72 -8.12 -1.89 -16.30
C GLN A 72 -8.09 -1.00 -17.56
N SER A 73 -9.02 -1.21 -18.50
CA SER A 73 -9.13 -0.39 -19.71
C SER A 73 -9.41 1.09 -19.44
N MET A 74 -10.27 1.41 -18.46
CA MET A 74 -10.58 2.79 -18.09
C MET A 74 -9.38 3.46 -17.42
N PHE A 75 -8.63 2.70 -16.61
CA PHE A 75 -7.41 3.21 -15.98
C PHE A 75 -6.29 3.48 -17.00
N GLU A 76 -6.17 2.63 -18.02
CA GLU A 76 -5.23 2.83 -19.12
C GLU A 76 -5.60 4.06 -19.97
N GLU A 77 -6.90 4.30 -20.21
CA GLU A 77 -7.36 5.52 -20.85
C GLU A 77 -7.00 6.77 -20.02
N LEU A 78 -7.18 6.71 -18.70
CA LEU A 78 -6.81 7.81 -17.80
C LEU A 78 -5.31 8.13 -17.89
N LYS A 79 -4.45 7.11 -17.87
CA LYS A 79 -3.00 7.25 -18.05
C LYS A 79 -2.62 7.89 -19.39
N ARG A 80 -3.30 7.51 -20.46
CA ARG A 80 -3.05 8.10 -21.80
C ARG A 80 -3.41 9.57 -21.83
N LEU A 81 -4.50 9.96 -21.18
CA LEU A 81 -4.87 11.38 -21.06
C LEU A 81 -3.87 12.15 -20.20
N ASP A 82 -3.39 11.58 -19.09
CA ASP A 82 -2.32 12.17 -18.26
C ASP A 82 -1.04 12.37 -19.09
N PHE A 83 -0.64 11.38 -19.89
CA PHE A 83 0.53 11.48 -20.77
C PHE A 83 0.34 12.55 -21.85
N PHE A 84 -0.80 12.56 -22.54
CA PHE A 84 -1.09 13.55 -23.57
C PHE A 84 -1.11 14.98 -23.01
N LEU A 85 -1.65 15.16 -21.80
CA LEU A 85 -1.61 16.43 -21.09
C LEU A 85 -0.16 16.83 -20.79
N ALA A 86 0.68 15.91 -20.32
CA ALA A 86 2.10 16.17 -20.09
C ALA A 86 2.86 16.55 -21.37
N GLU A 87 2.56 15.92 -22.51
CA GLU A 87 3.15 16.28 -23.81
C GLU A 87 2.74 17.68 -24.26
N LEU A 88 1.47 18.05 -24.12
CA LEU A 88 1.00 19.40 -24.44
C LEU A 88 1.72 20.45 -23.60
N TYR A 89 1.93 20.20 -22.30
CA TYR A 89 2.68 21.10 -21.43
C TYR A 89 4.19 21.13 -21.73
N LYS A 90 4.78 20.06 -22.27
CA LYS A 90 6.20 20.00 -22.62
C LYS A 90 6.58 21.03 -23.70
N HIS A 91 5.65 21.40 -24.56
CA HIS A 91 5.86 22.35 -25.66
C HIS A 91 5.55 23.81 -25.29
N LEU A 92 5.08 24.07 -24.07
CA LEU A 92 4.79 25.41 -23.56
C LEU A 92 6.00 25.94 -22.79
N ASP A 93 6.86 26.69 -23.47
CA ASP A 93 7.96 27.41 -22.82
C ASP A 93 7.43 28.63 -22.06
N GLY A 94 8.17 29.14 -21.07
CA GLY A 94 7.78 30.31 -20.25
C GLY A 94 7.51 31.62 -21.03
N CYS A 95 7.73 31.63 -22.34
CA CYS A 95 7.46 32.76 -23.25
C CYS A 95 6.24 32.56 -24.16
N SER A 96 5.58 31.40 -24.17
CA SER A 96 4.39 31.17 -25.00
C SER A 96 3.14 31.78 -24.38
N GLN A 97 2.45 32.66 -25.11
CA GLN A 97 1.16 33.27 -24.72
C GLN A 97 -0.07 32.41 -25.04
N GLU A 98 0.12 31.31 -25.78
CA GLU A 98 -0.97 30.42 -26.17
C GLU A 98 -1.22 29.37 -25.08
N CYS A 99 -2.29 29.54 -24.32
CA CYS A 99 -2.81 28.46 -23.47
C CYS A 99 -3.72 27.56 -24.32
N PRO A 100 -3.36 26.29 -24.54
CA PRO A 100 -4.25 25.36 -25.23
C PRO A 100 -5.53 25.14 -24.42
N ASP A 101 -6.64 24.88 -25.09
CA ASP A 101 -7.92 24.58 -24.43
C ASP A 101 -7.90 23.18 -23.81
N ILE A 102 -7.43 23.12 -22.56
CA ILE A 102 -7.27 21.90 -21.78
C ILE A 102 -8.59 21.50 -21.09
N ILE A 103 -9.63 22.34 -21.18
CA ILE A 103 -10.89 22.15 -20.45
C ILE A 103 -11.57 20.85 -20.90
N ALA A 104 -11.54 20.56 -22.20
CA ALA A 104 -12.11 19.33 -22.75
C ALA A 104 -11.44 18.07 -22.18
N ILE A 105 -10.10 18.08 -22.08
CA ILE A 105 -9.29 16.96 -21.57
C ILE A 105 -9.53 16.79 -20.07
N GLN A 106 -9.45 17.87 -19.30
CA GLN A 106 -9.71 17.84 -17.86
C GLN A 106 -11.13 17.38 -17.53
N THR A 107 -12.12 17.80 -18.33
CA THR A 107 -13.50 17.36 -18.15
C THR A 107 -13.63 15.87 -18.42
N ARG A 108 -13.01 15.37 -19.51
CA ARG A 108 -12.97 13.93 -19.81
C ARG A 108 -12.30 13.14 -18.71
N MET A 109 -11.17 13.60 -18.18
CA MET A 109 -10.48 12.97 -17.04
C MET A 109 -11.37 12.92 -15.81
N LYS A 110 -12.05 14.01 -15.45
CA LYS A 110 -12.99 14.04 -14.32
C LYS A 110 -14.12 13.04 -14.49
N VAL A 111 -14.71 12.95 -15.69
CA VAL A 111 -15.78 11.98 -16.00
C VAL A 111 -15.26 10.55 -15.89
N LEU A 112 -14.07 10.25 -16.42
CA LEU A 112 -13.48 8.92 -16.32
C LEU A 112 -13.15 8.53 -14.87
N THR A 113 -12.53 9.44 -14.11
CA THR A 113 -12.26 9.23 -12.68
C THR A 113 -13.54 8.94 -11.92
N HIS A 114 -14.59 9.74 -12.13
CA HIS A 114 -15.87 9.51 -11.46
C HIS A 114 -16.48 8.16 -11.84
N ARG A 115 -16.50 7.79 -13.13
CA ARG A 115 -17.01 6.48 -13.58
C ARG A 115 -16.22 5.30 -13.01
N MET A 116 -14.90 5.46 -12.87
CA MET A 116 -14.04 4.45 -12.27
C MET A 116 -14.36 4.31 -10.79
N ASP A 117 -14.40 5.42 -10.03
CA ASP A 117 -14.67 5.41 -8.60
C ASP A 117 -16.06 4.82 -8.29
N MET A 118 -17.08 5.16 -9.08
CA MET A 118 -18.43 4.59 -8.95
C MET A 118 -18.48 3.07 -9.17
N SER A 119 -17.49 2.47 -9.83
CA SER A 119 -17.41 1.01 -9.99
C SER A 119 -17.05 0.30 -8.68
N TYR A 120 -16.37 0.98 -7.75
CA TYR A 120 -15.96 0.44 -6.44
C TYR A 120 -17.03 0.67 -5.36
N GLY A 121 -17.71 1.81 -5.43
CA GLY A 121 -18.80 2.22 -4.54
C GLY A 121 -18.98 3.74 -4.55
N GLN A 122 -19.86 4.25 -3.69
CA GLN A 122 -20.12 5.70 -3.59
C GLN A 122 -18.87 6.51 -3.21
N MET A 123 -17.96 5.93 -2.44
CA MET A 123 -16.74 6.61 -1.96
C MET A 123 -15.48 6.22 -2.75
N GLY A 124 -15.62 5.48 -3.86
CA GLY A 124 -14.49 5.05 -4.68
C GLY A 124 -13.76 3.82 -4.13
N SER A 125 -12.54 3.60 -4.64
CA SER A 125 -11.63 2.55 -4.20
C SER A 125 -10.96 2.93 -2.88
N LEU A 126 -10.64 1.95 -2.04
CA LEU A 126 -9.87 2.15 -0.80
C LEU A 126 -8.44 2.63 -1.08
N LEU A 127 -7.90 2.30 -2.26
CA LEU A 127 -6.50 2.49 -2.59
C LEU A 127 -6.24 3.76 -3.39
N ARG A 128 -7.19 4.19 -4.21
CA ARG A 128 -7.01 5.31 -5.14
C ARG A 128 -8.33 5.98 -5.53
N SER A 129 -8.24 7.23 -5.96
CA SER A 129 -9.27 7.91 -6.75
C SER A 129 -8.61 8.41 -8.03
N GLY A 130 -9.07 7.92 -9.18
CA GLY A 130 -8.41 8.23 -10.46
C GLY A 130 -6.93 7.84 -10.48
N SER A 131 -6.07 8.80 -10.80
CA SER A 131 -4.61 8.68 -10.81
C SER A 131 -3.98 8.93 -9.43
N SER A 132 -4.73 9.47 -8.46
CA SER A 132 -4.23 9.82 -7.14
C SER A 132 -4.39 8.67 -6.13
N GLN A 133 -3.31 8.33 -5.45
CA GLN A 133 -3.33 7.32 -4.38
C GLN A 133 -3.95 7.90 -3.11
N MET A 134 -4.76 7.10 -2.41
CA MET A 134 -5.31 7.48 -1.11
C MET A 134 -4.26 7.34 0.00
N LEU A 135 -4.51 8.02 1.13
CA LEU A 135 -3.64 7.94 2.30
C LEU A 135 -3.45 6.51 2.80
N PHE A 136 -4.52 5.70 2.79
CA PHE A 136 -4.46 4.31 3.20
C PHE A 136 -3.45 3.50 2.36
N ALA A 137 -3.49 3.63 1.03
CA ALA A 137 -2.52 2.98 0.14
C ALA A 137 -1.08 3.44 0.39
N SER A 138 -0.86 4.74 0.62
CA SER A 138 0.48 5.25 0.93
C SER A 138 1.02 4.69 2.26
N GLN A 139 0.17 4.56 3.27
CA GLN A 139 0.55 3.99 4.57
C GLN A 139 0.84 2.50 4.46
N MET A 140 -0.02 1.77 3.74
CA MET A 140 0.15 0.36 3.46
C MET A 140 1.48 0.08 2.77
N LEU A 141 1.80 0.78 1.68
CA LEU A 141 3.08 0.61 0.95
C LEU A 141 4.32 0.95 1.79
N ARG A 142 4.18 1.86 2.76
CA ARG A 142 5.33 2.37 3.53
C ARG A 142 5.60 1.56 4.80
N TYR A 143 4.57 0.96 5.40
CA TYR A 143 4.67 0.32 6.71
C TYR A 143 4.39 -1.19 6.71
N ALA A 144 3.62 -1.70 5.77
CA ALA A 144 3.36 -3.14 5.65
C ALA A 144 4.45 -3.77 4.77
N ASP A 145 5.23 -4.71 5.31
CA ASP A 145 6.20 -5.45 4.50
C ASP A 145 5.50 -6.42 3.54
N LEU A 146 4.41 -7.04 4.01
CA LEU A 146 3.56 -7.92 3.24
C LEU A 146 2.10 -7.50 3.44
N TYR A 147 1.28 -7.73 2.43
CA TYR A 147 -0.16 -7.52 2.53
C TYR A 147 -0.92 -8.56 1.71
N SER A 148 -2.13 -8.89 2.14
CA SER A 148 -3.03 -9.75 1.38
C SER A 148 -4.46 -9.58 1.85
N ALA A 149 -5.41 -10.19 1.14
CA ALA A 149 -6.80 -10.24 1.61
C ALA A 149 -7.00 -11.18 2.80
N THR A 150 -6.16 -12.20 2.96
CA THR A 150 -6.30 -13.21 4.01
C THR A 150 -4.93 -13.83 4.33
N CYS A 151 -4.66 -14.06 5.62
CA CYS A 151 -3.42 -14.71 6.08
C CYS A 151 -3.22 -16.12 5.51
N LEU A 152 -4.30 -16.80 5.12
CA LEU A 152 -4.27 -18.11 4.45
C LEU A 152 -3.46 -18.11 3.15
N ASN A 153 -3.26 -16.94 2.52
CA ASN A 153 -2.43 -16.85 1.33
C ASN A 153 -0.97 -17.25 1.62
N LEU A 154 -0.50 -17.14 2.87
CA LEU A 154 0.84 -17.61 3.27
C LEU A 154 0.99 -19.13 3.15
N LEU A 155 -0.10 -19.90 3.28
CA LEU A 155 -0.05 -21.36 3.19
C LEU A 155 0.32 -21.87 1.79
N HIS A 156 0.13 -21.03 0.77
CA HIS A 156 0.48 -21.35 -0.61
C HIS A 156 2.00 -21.23 -0.88
N TYR A 157 2.76 -20.72 0.07
CA TYR A 157 4.21 -20.54 -0.03
C TYR A 157 4.95 -21.51 0.90
N PRO A 158 6.12 -22.02 0.50
CA PRO A 158 6.94 -22.83 1.39
C PRO A 158 7.52 -21.96 2.52
N PHE A 159 7.84 -22.58 3.66
CA PHE A 159 8.38 -21.87 4.84
C PHE A 159 9.73 -21.16 4.59
N ASN A 160 10.50 -21.62 3.60
CA ASN A 160 11.78 -21.01 3.21
C ASN A 160 11.64 -20.00 2.05
N TYR A 161 10.43 -19.51 1.77
CA TYR A 161 10.22 -18.55 0.70
C TYR A 161 10.81 -17.17 1.05
N HIS A 162 11.56 -16.60 0.11
CA HIS A 162 12.11 -15.26 0.25
C HIS A 162 11.27 -14.25 -0.55
N PHE A 163 10.47 -13.46 0.16
CA PHE A 163 9.74 -12.34 -0.45
C PHE A 163 10.71 -11.22 -0.83
N MET A 164 10.75 -10.87 -2.11
CA MET A 164 11.62 -9.83 -2.68
C MET A 164 10.77 -8.73 -3.31
N ALA A 165 11.08 -7.47 -2.97
CA ALA A 165 10.56 -6.29 -3.65
C ALA A 165 11.66 -5.67 -4.52
N PRO A 166 11.35 -5.10 -5.69
CA PRO A 166 12.32 -4.36 -6.49
C PRO A 166 12.93 -3.19 -5.69
N PRO A 167 14.23 -2.89 -5.88
CA PRO A 167 14.85 -1.76 -5.21
C PRO A 167 14.23 -0.44 -5.70
N VAL A 168 13.92 0.46 -4.76
CA VAL A 168 13.42 1.81 -5.06
C VAL A 168 14.59 2.68 -5.47
N LEU A 169 14.62 3.10 -6.73
CA LEU A 169 15.61 4.03 -7.25
C LEU A 169 15.13 5.47 -7.10
N MET A 170 16.07 6.36 -6.76
CA MET A 170 15.80 7.80 -6.74
C MET A 170 15.74 8.35 -8.18
N PRO A 171 15.03 9.47 -8.43
CA PRO A 171 14.86 10.00 -9.78
C PRO A 171 16.17 10.27 -10.56
N HIS A 172 17.26 10.59 -9.84
CA HIS A 172 18.57 10.82 -10.46
C HIS A 172 19.34 9.54 -10.80
N GLU A 173 18.96 8.40 -10.20
CA GLU A 173 19.55 7.08 -10.44
C GLU A 173 18.86 6.39 -11.62
N SER A 174 17.58 6.69 -11.84
CA SER A 174 16.83 6.23 -13.00
C SER A 174 17.29 6.96 -14.26
N LYS A 175 18.22 6.36 -15.02
CA LYS A 175 18.57 6.78 -16.38
C LYS A 175 17.47 6.48 -17.42
N LEU A 176 16.20 6.70 -17.07
CA LEU A 176 15.11 6.67 -18.05
C LEU A 176 15.04 8.05 -18.69
N ARG A 177 15.38 8.09 -19.98
CA ARG A 177 15.40 9.27 -20.85
C ARG A 177 14.12 10.12 -20.68
N CYS A 178 14.31 11.42 -20.44
CA CYS A 178 13.32 12.47 -20.66
C CYS A 178 12.91 12.58 -22.14
#